data_AF-A0A845PU47-F1
#
_entry.id   AF-A0A845PU47-F1
#
_cell.length_a   1.000
_cell.length_b   1.000
_cell.length_c   1.000
_cell.angle_alpha   90.00
_cell.angle_beta   90.00
_cell.angle_gamma   90.00
#
_symmetry.space_group_name_H-M   'P 1'
#
loop_
_entity.id
_entity.type
_entity.pdbx_description
1 polymer ?
#
loop_
_entity_poly.entity_id
_entity_poly.type
_entity_poly.pdbx_seq_one_letter_code
_entity_poly.pdbx_strand_id
1 'polypeptide(L)'
;MVKVFPSAFKSRYNPYDYLRNPTKLANLVYDDRLFKKGLGNLYDGDGAKYIGRGAIQLTGRSNYTQLAQATGIDVVSQPELLEHLPYKFTSALYYWKKNKLSAKPSLLATRQVI
;
A
#
# COMPACT_ATOMS: atom_id res chain seq x y z
N MET A 1 4.96 11.04 16.14
CA MET A 1 4.97 9.60 15.81
C MET A 1 4.13 8.76 16.75
N VAL A 2 4.27 8.91 18.08
CA VAL A 2 3.49 8.14 19.08
C VAL A 2 1.97 8.28 18.90
N LYS A 3 1.46 9.46 18.50
CA LYS A 3 0.03 9.66 18.20
C LYS A 3 -0.45 8.98 16.91
N VAL A 4 0.44 8.76 15.94
CA VAL A 4 0.11 8.25 14.60
C VAL A 4 0.20 6.72 14.54
N PHE A 5 1.19 6.12 15.19
CA PHE A 5 1.33 4.66 15.26
C PHE A 5 1.61 4.19 16.70
N PRO A 6 0.64 4.40 17.62
CA PRO A 6 0.84 4.19 19.05
C PRO A 6 1.18 2.75 19.41
N SER A 7 0.63 1.76 18.70
CA SER A 7 0.90 0.34 18.96
C SER A 7 2.37 -0.04 18.79
N ALA A 8 3.09 0.61 17.88
CA ALA A 8 4.52 0.38 17.71
C ALA A 8 5.38 1.14 18.72
N PHE A 9 5.04 2.41 19.00
CA PHE A 9 5.91 3.33 19.72
C PHE A 9 5.59 3.52 21.21
N LYS A 10 4.55 2.85 21.74
CA LYS A 10 4.26 2.87 23.19
C LYS A 10 5.24 2.04 24.01
N SER A 11 5.80 0.96 23.45
CA SER A 11 6.71 0.08 24.19
C SER A 11 7.73 -0.68 23.33
N ARG A 12 7.39 -1.00 22.07
CA ARG A 12 8.23 -1.90 21.25
C ARG A 12 9.39 -1.18 20.55
N TYR A 13 9.22 0.08 20.18
CA TYR A 13 10.21 0.86 19.45
C TYR A 13 10.35 2.28 20.01
N ASN A 14 11.56 2.81 20.03
CA ASN A 14 11.80 4.21 20.35
C ASN A 14 11.46 5.09 19.13
N PRO A 15 10.49 6.04 19.23
CA PRO A 15 10.10 6.89 18.11
C PRO A 15 11.22 7.80 17.60
N TYR A 16 12.20 8.16 18.43
CA TYR A 16 13.31 9.03 18.04
C TYR A 16 14.21 8.37 16.99
N ASP A 17 14.31 7.03 16.97
CA ASP A 17 15.11 6.26 16.01
C ASP A 17 14.58 6.33 14.57
N TYR A 18 13.37 6.86 14.38
CA TYR A 18 12.64 6.92 13.12
C TYR A 18 12.34 8.36 12.69
N LEU A 19 12.75 9.37 13.46
CA LEU A 19 12.53 10.78 13.13
C LEU A 19 13.23 11.16 11.83
N ARG A 20 12.51 11.89 10.98
CA ARG A 20 12.99 12.40 9.69
C ARG A 20 13.58 11.31 8.78
N ASN A 21 13.21 10.04 9.00
CA ASN A 21 13.63 8.91 8.20
C ASN A 21 12.41 8.17 7.64
N PRO A 22 11.79 8.68 6.56
CA PRO A 22 10.56 8.14 6.01
C PRO A 22 10.73 6.69 5.53
N THR A 23 11.88 6.35 4.95
CA THR A 23 12.19 4.98 4.49
C THR A 23 12.20 3.99 5.65
N LYS A 24 12.93 4.30 6.72
CA LYS A 24 13.00 3.42 7.90
C LYS A 24 11.63 3.30 8.57
N LEU A 25 10.87 4.40 8.65
CA LEU A 25 9.53 4.38 9.20
C LEU A 25 8.56 3.56 8.33
N ALA A 26 8.60 3.71 7.01
CA ALA A 26 7.75 2.94 6.09
C ALA A 26 8.07 1.44 6.16
N ASN A 27 9.35 1.08 6.21
CA ASN A 27 9.78 -0.30 6.44
C ASN A 27 9.22 -0.88 7.73
N LEU A 28 9.15 -0.12 8.82
CA LEU A 28 8.51 -0.58 10.06
C LEU A 28 6.98 -0.69 9.94
N VAL A 29 6.34 0.37 9.45
CA VAL A 29 4.87 0.52 9.45
C VAL A 29 4.21 -0.52 8.55
N TYR A 30 4.83 -0.84 7.42
CA TYR A 30 4.27 -1.76 6.43
C TYR A 30 4.90 -3.15 6.47
N ASP A 31 5.64 -3.52 7.51
CA ASP A 31 6.18 -4.88 7.68
C ASP A 31 5.10 -5.84 8.16
N ASP A 32 4.70 -6.77 7.30
CA ASP A 32 3.66 -7.77 7.61
C ASP A 32 4.14 -8.85 8.59
N ARG A 33 5.46 -9.00 8.78
CA ARG A 33 6.05 -9.90 9.79
C ARG A 33 5.87 -9.32 11.20
N LEU A 34 5.81 -7.99 11.31
CA LEU A 34 5.68 -7.28 12.59
C LEU A 34 4.23 -6.87 12.89
N PHE A 35 3.51 -6.42 11.86
CA PHE A 35 2.14 -5.92 11.94
C PHE A 35 1.32 -6.55 10.80
N LYS A 36 0.70 -7.70 11.06
CA LYS A 36 -0.07 -8.44 10.05
C LYS A 36 -1.21 -7.59 9.47
N LYS A 37 -1.03 -7.08 8.26
CA LYS A 37 -2.03 -6.30 7.50
C LYS A 37 -2.46 -6.98 6.20
N GLY A 38 -1.75 -8.04 5.77
CA GLY A 38 -2.05 -8.74 4.52
C GLY A 38 -1.50 -8.04 3.27
N LEU A 39 -0.50 -7.17 3.44
CA LEU A 39 0.21 -6.45 2.40
C LEU A 39 1.22 -7.32 1.63
N GLY A 40 1.59 -8.49 2.17
CA GLY A 40 2.59 -9.39 1.59
C GLY A 40 4.02 -8.86 1.64
N ASN A 41 4.28 -7.83 2.45
CA ASN A 41 5.60 -7.26 2.66
C ASN A 41 6.39 -8.13 3.65
N LEU A 42 7.08 -9.14 3.10
CA LEU A 42 7.78 -10.17 3.88
C LEU A 42 9.31 -10.08 3.74
N TYR A 43 9.80 -9.18 2.90
CA TYR A 43 11.22 -8.99 2.65
C TYR A 43 11.68 -7.62 3.15
N ASP A 44 12.96 -7.52 3.51
CA ASP A 44 13.53 -6.25 3.95
C ASP A 44 13.47 -5.21 2.82
N GLY A 45 13.07 -3.98 3.19
CA GLY A 45 12.86 -2.89 2.23
C GLY A 45 11.47 -2.86 1.57
N ASP A 46 10.65 -3.90 1.74
CA ASP A 46 9.31 -3.95 1.12
C ASP A 46 8.42 -2.81 1.57
N GLY A 47 8.45 -2.46 2.85
CA GLY A 47 7.56 -1.45 3.39
C GLY A 47 7.77 -0.08 2.75
N ALA A 48 9.01 0.31 2.49
CA ALA A 48 9.35 1.54 1.76
C ALA A 48 9.14 1.40 0.25
N LYS A 49 9.45 0.23 -0.33
CA LYS A 49 9.29 0.01 -1.76
C LYS A 49 7.82 0.05 -2.20
N TYR A 50 6.94 -0.58 -1.43
CA TYR A 50 5.51 -0.75 -1.75
C TYR A 50 4.59 0.11 -0.87
N ILE A 51 4.96 1.37 -0.64
CA ILE A 51 4.08 2.38 -0.04
C ILE A 51 2.84 2.65 -0.92
N GLY A 52 1.86 3.34 -0.35
CA GLY A 52 0.65 3.76 -1.06
C GLY A 52 0.96 4.68 -2.23
N ARG A 53 0.55 4.27 -3.44
CA ARG A 53 0.65 5.07 -4.68
C ARG A 53 -0.62 5.04 -5.50
N GLY A 54 -0.70 5.94 -6.47
CA GLY A 54 -1.82 6.01 -7.41
C GLY A 54 -3.08 6.62 -6.83
N ALA A 55 -4.14 6.66 -7.65
CA ALA A 55 -5.40 7.30 -7.28
C ALA A 55 -6.18 6.54 -6.20
N ILE A 56 -5.90 5.24 -6.02
CA ILE A 56 -6.56 4.38 -5.02
C ILE A 56 -5.64 4.03 -3.82
N GLN A 57 -4.44 4.64 -3.73
CA GLN A 57 -3.45 4.33 -2.70
C GLN A 57 -3.11 2.83 -2.59
N LEU A 58 -2.80 2.21 -3.73
CA LEU A 58 -2.38 0.81 -3.79
C LEU A 58 -1.13 0.60 -2.93
N THR A 59 -1.20 -0.28 -1.94
CA THR A 59 -0.16 -0.48 -0.92
C THR A 59 0.17 -1.96 -0.77
N GLY A 60 1.44 -2.30 -0.58
CA GLY A 60 1.90 -3.66 -0.26
C GLY A 60 2.27 -4.50 -1.49
N ARG A 61 3.36 -5.27 -1.37
CA ARG A 61 3.90 -6.16 -2.40
C ARG A 61 2.82 -7.03 -3.03
N SER A 62 1.93 -7.62 -2.23
CA SER A 62 0.88 -8.51 -2.74
C SER A 62 -0.01 -7.80 -3.77
N ASN A 63 -0.36 -6.54 -3.53
CA ASN A 63 -1.22 -5.76 -4.40
C ASN A 63 -0.50 -5.29 -5.67
N TYR A 64 0.77 -4.86 -5.54
CA TYR A 64 1.59 -4.51 -6.70
C TYR A 64 1.83 -5.73 -7.62
N THR A 65 2.13 -6.90 -7.06
CA THR A 65 2.29 -8.14 -7.84
C THR A 65 1.02 -8.52 -8.58
N GLN A 66 -0.14 -8.47 -7.91
CA GLN A 66 -1.41 -8.80 -8.57
C GLN A 66 -1.78 -7.80 -9.68
N LEU A 67 -1.50 -6.50 -9.48
CA LEU A 67 -1.70 -5.50 -10.53
C LEU A 67 -0.77 -5.77 -11.73
N ALA A 68 0.50 -6.05 -11.49
CA ALA A 68 1.46 -6.37 -12.55
C ALA A 68 1.01 -7.59 -13.36
N GLN A 69 0.57 -8.65 -12.68
CA GLN A 69 0.03 -9.85 -13.34
C GLN A 69 -1.22 -9.55 -14.18
N ALA A 70 -2.12 -8.70 -13.68
CA ALA A 70 -3.37 -8.40 -14.36
C ALA A 70 -3.22 -7.43 -15.56
N THR A 71 -2.14 -6.66 -15.61
CA THR A 71 -1.99 -5.56 -16.58
C THR A 71 -0.74 -5.65 -17.45
N GLY A 72 0.23 -6.48 -17.08
CA GLY A 72 1.55 -6.54 -17.72
C GLY A 72 2.46 -5.35 -17.40
N ILE A 73 2.02 -4.41 -16.55
CA ILE A 73 2.83 -3.24 -16.16
C ILE A 73 3.79 -3.68 -15.04
N ASP A 74 5.08 -3.46 -15.23
CA ASP A 74 6.11 -3.87 -14.26
C ASP A 74 6.23 -2.93 -13.05
N VAL A 75 5.13 -2.79 -12.30
CA VAL A 75 5.09 -2.01 -11.06
C VAL A 75 5.78 -2.71 -9.89
N VAL A 76 6.23 -3.96 -10.07
CA VAL A 76 6.97 -4.71 -9.02
C VAL A 76 8.43 -4.26 -9.00
N SER A 77 9.04 -4.07 -10.18
CA SER A 77 10.38 -3.49 -10.30
C SER A 77 10.34 -1.95 -10.19
N GLN A 78 9.34 -1.31 -10.80
CA GLN A 78 9.18 0.15 -10.91
C GLN A 78 7.87 0.65 -10.28
N PRO A 79 7.73 0.61 -8.94
CA PRO A 79 6.48 0.96 -8.26
C PRO A 79 6.08 2.45 -8.43
N GLU A 80 7.03 3.34 -8.68
CA GLU A 80 6.85 4.77 -8.95
C GLU A 80 6.03 5.05 -10.21
N LEU A 81 5.91 4.09 -11.14
CA LEU A 81 5.03 4.24 -12.30
C LEU A 81 3.61 4.63 -11.89
N LEU A 82 3.12 4.14 -10.75
CA LEU A 82 1.79 4.46 -10.22
C LEU A 82 1.59 5.92 -9.80
N GLU A 83 2.65 6.73 -9.73
CA GLU A 83 2.57 8.17 -9.46
C GLU A 83 2.24 8.98 -10.71
N HIS A 84 2.42 8.38 -11.90
CA HIS A 84 2.31 9.05 -13.19
C HIS A 84 1.10 8.55 -14.00
N LEU A 85 0.64 9.39 -14.93
CA LEU A 85 -0.34 8.96 -15.93
C LEU A 85 0.34 8.06 -16.99
N PRO A 86 -0.36 7.06 -17.54
CA PRO A 86 -1.73 6.66 -17.22
C PRO A 86 -1.87 5.71 -16.00
N TYR A 87 -0.76 5.14 -15.54
CA TYR A 87 -0.73 4.04 -14.57
C TYR A 87 -1.40 4.37 -13.22
N LYS A 88 -1.34 5.64 -12.81
CA LYS A 88 -2.06 6.18 -11.65
C LYS A 88 -3.55 5.85 -11.66
N PHE A 89 -4.21 5.95 -12.81
CA PHE A 89 -5.63 5.59 -12.95
C PHE A 89 -5.82 4.12 -13.35
N THR A 90 -4.86 3.51 -14.06
CA THR A 90 -4.91 2.06 -14.34
C THR A 90 -5.00 1.25 -13.04
N SER A 91 -4.23 1.60 -12.00
CA SER A 91 -4.32 0.91 -10.71
C SER A 91 -5.69 1.06 -10.03
N ALA A 92 -6.33 2.24 -10.14
CA ALA A 92 -7.67 2.47 -9.61
C ALA A 92 -8.74 1.69 -10.39
N LEU A 93 -8.68 1.68 -11.72
CA LEU A 93 -9.59 0.92 -12.57
C LEU A 93 -9.45 -0.59 -12.35
N TYR A 94 -8.21 -1.07 -12.17
CA TYR A 94 -7.95 -2.45 -11.78
C TYR A 94 -8.62 -2.79 -10.43
N TYR A 95 -8.40 -1.98 -9.39
CA TYR A 95 -9.03 -2.19 -8.08
C TYR A 95 -10.56 -2.21 -8.20
N TRP A 96 -11.12 -1.28 -8.98
CA TRP A 96 -12.55 -1.16 -9.23
C TRP A 96 -13.12 -2.43 -9.87
N LYS A 97 -12.46 -2.94 -10.91
CA LYS A 97 -12.86 -4.18 -11.60
C LYS A 97 -12.70 -5.41 -10.70
N LYS A 98 -11.56 -5.56 -10.03
CA LYS A 98 -11.24 -6.68 -9.14
C LYS A 98 -12.29 -6.85 -8.04
N ASN A 99 -12.72 -5.74 -7.43
CA ASN A 99 -13.69 -5.74 -6.33
C ASN A 99 -15.15 -5.65 -6.80
N LYS A 100 -15.40 -5.76 -8.12
CA LYS A 100 -16.75 -5.71 -8.73
C LYS A 100 -17.54 -4.46 -8.32
N LEU A 101 -16.89 -3.32 -8.24
CA LEU A 101 -17.50 -2.10 -7.70
C LEU A 101 -18.64 -1.58 -8.58
N SER A 102 -18.58 -1.77 -9.90
CA SER A 102 -19.70 -1.44 -10.81
C SER A 102 -20.99 -2.21 -10.52
N ALA A 103 -20.92 -3.36 -9.84
CA ALA A 103 -22.07 -4.19 -9.53
C ALA A 103 -22.71 -3.85 -8.16
N LYS A 104 -22.15 -2.87 -7.43
CA LYS A 104 -22.71 -2.44 -6.15
C LYS A 104 -23.99 -1.62 -6.39
N PRO A 105 -25.00 -1.74 -5.51
CA PRO A 105 -26.32 -1.12 -5.72
C PRO A 105 -26.32 0.41 -5.57
N SER A 106 -25.25 1.00 -5.01
CA SER A 106 -25.15 2.44 -4.83
C SER A 106 -23.71 2.91 -4.64
N LEU A 107 -23.51 4.23 -4.73
CA LEU A 107 -22.23 4.87 -4.37
C LEU A 107 -21.87 4.67 -2.89
N LEU A 108 -22.87 4.64 -2.00
CA LEU A 108 -22.64 4.37 -0.57
C LEU A 108 -22.11 2.95 -0.35
N ALA A 109 -22.68 1.96 -1.03
CA ALA A 109 -22.20 0.58 -0.97
C ALA A 109 -20.79 0.42 -1.58
N THR A 110 -20.47 1.23 -2.60
CA THR A 110 -19.13 1.27 -3.20
C THR A 110 -18.10 1.89 -2.25
N ARG A 111 -18.45 3.01 -1.60
CA ARG A 111 -17.60 3.71 -0.63
C ARG A 111 -17.18 2.84 0.55
N GLN A 112 -17.97 1.84 0.93
CA GLN A 112 -17.60 0.93 2.03
C GLN A 112 -16.45 -0.03 1.67
N VAL A 113 -16.09 -0.15 0.38
CA VAL A 113 -15.05 -1.07 -0.10
C VAL A 113 -13.75 -0.34 -0.46
N ILE A 114 -13.81 0.96 -0.73
CA ILE A 114 -12.65 1.82 -1.01
C ILE A 114 -12.24 2.52 0.28
#